data_AF-A0A086TI12-F1
#
_entry.id   AF-A0A086TI12-F1
#
_cell.length_a   1.000
_cell.length_b   1.000
_cell.length_c   1.000
_cell.angle_alpha   90.00
_cell.angle_beta   90.00
_cell.angle_gamma   90.00
#
_symmetry.space_group_name_H-M   'P 1'
#
loop_
_entity.id
_entity.type
_entity.pdbx_description
1 polymer ?
#
loop_
_entity_poly.entity_id
_entity_poly.type
_entity_poly.pdbx_seq_one_letter_code
_entity_poly.pdbx_strand_id
1 'polypeptide(L)'
;MATSYPQFVLLGDSLIKNSVDTQNEFSFQAALQSLCIRRMDVINRGLSGYTTRSILQYIDDIFPEPTATSPKIKYLAIMDKAISMAPDDYQPGGPWLGCPENGKAGGLTTLLPDGVHMNGDAYRVFFDTIRPHVGKEWEDLPHEEGWVYPGWEVVNEVHRQAAYNSS
;
A
#
# COMPACT_ATOMS: atom_id res chain seq x y z
N MET A 1 0.35 19.77 14.52
CA MET A 1 0.38 18.45 13.86
C MET A 1 -0.74 18.42 12.84
N ALA A 2 -0.51 17.92 11.63
CA ALA A 2 -1.56 17.73 10.63
C ALA A 2 -2.36 16.45 10.94
N THR A 3 -3.66 16.44 10.66
CA THR A 3 -4.49 15.24 10.77
C THR A 3 -4.03 14.20 9.74
N SER A 4 -3.76 12.97 10.17
CA SER A 4 -3.31 11.92 9.26
C SER A 4 -4.42 11.47 8.33
N TYR A 5 -4.08 11.32 7.05
CA TYR A 5 -4.94 10.63 6.11
C TYR A 5 -4.78 9.11 6.26
N PRO A 6 -5.72 8.30 5.76
CA PRO A 6 -5.46 6.88 5.55
C PRO A 6 -4.14 6.69 4.81
N GLN A 7 -3.36 5.67 5.19
CA GLN A 7 -2.02 5.44 4.69
C GLN A 7 -1.99 4.26 3.73
N PHE A 8 -1.22 4.43 2.66
CA PHE A 8 -0.77 3.37 1.78
C PHE A 8 0.74 3.21 1.95
N VAL A 9 1.13 2.11 2.58
CA VAL A 9 2.54 1.87 2.92
C VAL A 9 3.19 1.02 1.84
N LEU A 10 4.14 1.61 1.12
CA LEU A 10 5.02 0.90 0.19
C LEU A 10 6.14 0.22 1.00
N LEU A 11 5.98 -1.07 1.31
CA LEU A 11 7.00 -1.87 1.96
C LEU A 11 7.84 -2.61 0.92
N GLY A 12 9.16 -2.64 1.08
CA GLY A 12 10.04 -3.42 0.21
C GLY A 12 11.52 -3.10 0.39
N ASP A 13 12.30 -3.28 -0.67
CA ASP A 13 13.76 -3.13 -0.67
C ASP A 13 14.23 -1.80 -1.33
N SER A 14 15.39 -1.83 -1.99
CA SER A 14 15.95 -0.74 -2.79
C SER A 14 15.03 -0.23 -3.91
N LEU A 15 14.25 -1.09 -4.56
CA LEU A 15 13.32 -0.67 -5.63
C LEU A 15 12.22 0.21 -5.07
N ILE A 16 11.63 -0.18 -3.93
CA ILE A 16 10.65 0.64 -3.24
C ILE A 16 11.32 1.87 -2.63
N LYS A 17 12.49 1.74 -2.00
CA LYS A 17 13.24 2.89 -1.44
C LYS A 17 13.50 3.95 -2.52
N ASN A 18 13.96 3.51 -3.69
CA ASN A 18 14.31 4.38 -4.81
C ASN A 18 13.09 4.75 -5.67
N SER A 19 11.89 4.25 -5.36
CA SER A 19 10.67 4.62 -6.08
C SER A 19 10.28 6.10 -5.91
N VAL A 20 10.89 6.80 -4.96
CA VAL A 20 10.78 8.25 -4.78
C VAL A 20 11.72 9.03 -5.70
N ASP A 21 12.79 8.40 -6.19
CA ASP A 21 13.86 9.08 -6.91
C ASP A 21 13.33 9.69 -8.21
N THR A 22 13.72 10.94 -8.47
CA THR A 22 13.33 11.73 -9.65
C THR A 22 14.46 11.87 -10.66
N GLN A 23 15.65 11.30 -10.40
CA GLN A 23 16.80 11.41 -11.31
C GLN A 23 16.54 10.84 -12.70
N ASN A 24 15.63 9.87 -12.83
CA ASN A 24 15.25 9.25 -14.10
C ASN A 24 13.89 9.76 -14.63
N GLU A 25 13.52 11.00 -14.29
CA GLU A 25 12.30 11.72 -14.75
C GLU A 25 10.96 11.14 -14.29
N PHE A 26 10.91 9.87 -13.87
CA PHE A 26 9.72 9.22 -13.33
C PHE A 26 9.97 8.70 -11.91
N SER A 27 9.14 9.17 -10.98
CA SER A 27 9.08 8.69 -9.60
C SER A 27 7.73 8.04 -9.36
N PHE A 28 7.75 6.71 -9.20
CA PHE A 28 6.52 5.94 -8.98
C PHE A 28 5.78 6.39 -7.72
N GLN A 29 6.51 6.60 -6.62
CA GLN A 29 5.91 7.10 -5.39
C GLN A 29 5.34 8.50 -5.56
N ALA A 30 6.07 9.42 -6.22
CA ALA A 30 5.58 10.78 -6.43
C ALA A 30 4.33 10.80 -7.31
N ALA A 31 4.29 9.97 -8.35
CA ALA A 31 3.10 9.80 -9.20
C ALA A 31 1.90 9.30 -8.37
N LEU A 32 2.10 8.25 -7.56
CA LEU A 32 1.04 7.70 -6.72
C LEU A 32 0.57 8.70 -5.64
N GLN A 33 1.49 9.39 -4.97
CA GLN A 33 1.17 10.43 -4.00
C GLN A 33 0.42 11.59 -4.65
N SER A 34 0.81 12.00 -5.87
CA SER A 34 0.14 13.09 -6.59
C SER A 34 -1.31 12.74 -6.92
N LEU A 35 -1.57 11.49 -7.34
CA LEU A 35 -2.93 10.99 -7.58
C LEU A 35 -3.78 11.00 -6.30
N CYS A 36 -3.17 10.80 -5.14
CA CYS A 36 -3.85 10.62 -3.86
C CYS A 36 -3.77 11.84 -2.91
N ILE A 37 -3.17 12.96 -3.34
CA ILE A 37 -2.57 13.99 -2.46
C ILE A 37 -3.51 14.65 -1.45
N ARG A 38 -4.83 14.67 -1.68
CA ARG A 38 -5.83 15.29 -0.79
C ARG A 38 -6.63 14.30 0.06
N ARG A 39 -6.31 13.01 -0.02
CA ARG A 39 -7.15 11.94 0.53
C ARG A 39 -6.39 10.82 1.21
N MET A 40 -5.13 10.59 0.84
CA MET A 40 -4.30 9.51 1.37
C MET A 40 -2.83 9.90 1.37
N ASP A 41 -2.11 9.37 2.37
CA ASP A 41 -0.67 9.48 2.46
C ASP A 41 -0.01 8.21 1.90
N VAL A 42 0.88 8.36 0.93
CA VAL A 42 1.71 7.28 0.40
C VAL A 42 3.04 7.30 1.15
N ILE A 43 3.24 6.30 2.00
CA ILE A 43 4.40 6.21 2.89
C ILE A 43 5.39 5.19 2.34
N ASN A 44 6.65 5.60 2.15
CA ASN A 44 7.72 4.71 1.72
C ASN A 44 8.41 4.07 2.92
N ARG A 45 8.36 2.74 2.98
CA ARG A 45 9.07 1.88 3.93
C ARG A 45 9.98 0.89 3.17
N GLY A 46 10.59 1.37 2.08
CA GLY A 46 11.61 0.66 1.33
C GLY A 46 12.96 0.69 2.03
N LEU A 47 13.54 -0.49 2.28
CA LEU A 47 14.76 -0.66 3.05
C LEU A 47 15.81 -1.37 2.18
N SER A 48 16.67 -0.59 1.53
CA SER A 48 17.71 -1.12 0.64
C SER A 48 18.65 -2.07 1.35
N GLY A 49 18.88 -3.23 0.76
CA GLY A 49 19.70 -4.30 1.34
C GLY A 49 18.96 -5.18 2.36
N TYR A 50 17.66 -4.95 2.59
CA TYR A 50 16.87 -5.79 3.49
C TYR A 50 16.32 -7.00 2.74
N THR A 51 16.41 -8.16 3.41
CA THR A 51 15.71 -9.38 3.01
C THR A 51 14.37 -9.49 3.78
N THR A 52 13.54 -10.50 3.48
CA THR A 52 12.30 -10.77 4.23
C THR A 52 12.61 -10.99 5.70
N ARG A 53 13.69 -11.74 5.98
CA ARG A 53 14.18 -12.00 7.33
C ARG A 53 14.61 -10.74 8.05
N SER A 54 15.15 -9.76 7.31
CA SER A 54 15.49 -8.45 7.87
C SER A 54 14.22 -7.67 8.19
N ILE A 55 13.25 -7.58 7.28
CA ILE A 55 11.99 -6.87 7.49
C ILE A 55 11.21 -7.44 8.67
N LEU A 56 11.12 -8.77 8.79
CA LEU A 56 10.39 -9.44 9.88
C LEU A 56 10.94 -9.09 11.27
N GLN A 57 12.23 -8.79 11.40
CA GLN A 57 12.82 -8.38 12.68
C GLN A 57 12.36 -6.99 13.13
N TYR A 58 11.88 -6.17 12.20
CA TYR A 58 11.48 -4.79 12.44
C TYR A 58 10.01 -4.55 12.06
N ILE A 59 9.23 -5.62 11.87
CA ILE A 59 7.86 -5.48 11.35
C ILE A 59 6.99 -4.68 12.32
N ASP A 60 7.18 -4.85 13.62
CA ASP A 60 6.47 -4.11 14.68
C ASP A 60 6.94 -2.65 14.77
N ASP A 61 8.19 -2.37 14.41
CA ASP A 61 8.71 -1.00 14.32
C ASP A 61 8.19 -0.28 13.06
N ILE A 62 7.98 -1.02 11.97
CA ILE A 62 7.46 -0.51 10.70
C ILE A 62 5.93 -0.34 10.77
N PHE A 63 5.25 -1.29 11.41
CA PHE A 63 3.80 -1.36 11.61
C PHE A 63 3.48 -1.53 13.09
N PRO A 64 3.57 -0.45 13.89
CA PRO A 64 3.20 -0.52 15.29
C PRO A 64 1.71 -0.84 15.45
N GLU A 65 1.37 -1.44 16.59
CA GLU A 65 0.00 -1.79 16.94
C GLU A 65 -0.96 -0.61 16.72
N PRO A 66 -2.07 -0.79 15.97
CA PRO A 66 -3.02 0.27 15.69
C PRO A 66 -3.64 0.82 16.98
N THR A 67 -3.55 2.14 17.14
CA THR A 67 -4.28 2.87 18.19
C THR A 67 -5.52 3.52 17.60
N ALA A 68 -6.43 4.00 18.45
CA ALA A 68 -7.61 4.77 18.00
C ALA A 68 -7.26 6.01 17.15
N THR A 69 -6.02 6.50 17.27
CA THR A 69 -5.49 7.65 16.55
C THR A 69 -4.52 7.28 15.43
N SER A 70 -4.17 6.00 15.27
CA SER A 70 -3.24 5.56 14.23
C SER A 70 -3.88 5.69 12.85
N PRO A 71 -3.12 6.09 11.82
CA PRO A 71 -3.62 6.10 10.45
C PRO A 71 -4.10 4.71 10.04
N LYS A 72 -5.25 4.63 9.37
CA LYS A 72 -5.77 3.36 8.84
C LYS A 72 -4.90 2.92 7.66
N ILE A 73 -4.36 1.70 7.72
CA ILE A 73 -3.59 1.10 6.62
C ILE A 73 -4.54 0.35 5.69
N LYS A 74 -4.48 0.65 4.39
CA LYS A 74 -5.29 -0.04 3.37
C LYS A 74 -4.45 -1.06 2.57
N TYR A 75 -4.62 -2.33 2.97
CA TYR A 75 -4.45 -3.61 2.22
C TYR A 75 -3.07 -4.27 2.04
N LEU A 76 -3.09 -5.62 2.20
CA LEU A 76 -2.01 -6.61 2.05
C LEU A 76 -2.29 -7.55 0.84
N ALA A 77 -2.41 -6.99 -0.36
CA ALA A 77 -2.87 -7.66 -1.58
C ALA A 77 -2.05 -8.91 -2.01
N ILE A 78 -0.74 -8.87 -1.80
CA ILE A 78 0.18 -9.94 -2.20
C ILE A 78 -0.08 -11.21 -1.39
N MET A 79 -0.45 -11.08 -0.11
CA MET A 79 -0.69 -12.22 0.76
C MET A 79 -1.98 -12.96 0.36
N ASP A 80 -3.06 -12.23 0.07
CA ASP A 80 -4.31 -12.81 -0.41
C ASP A 80 -4.10 -13.60 -1.71
N LYS A 81 -3.32 -13.04 -2.64
CA LYS A 81 -2.97 -13.74 -3.87
C LYS A 81 -2.12 -14.99 -3.59
N ALA A 82 -1.12 -14.89 -2.73
CA ALA A 82 -0.27 -16.03 -2.38
C ALA A 82 -1.08 -17.19 -1.77
N ILE A 83 -2.05 -16.89 -0.91
CA ILE A 83 -2.99 -17.85 -0.34
C ILE A 83 -3.86 -18.48 -1.43
N SER A 84 -4.41 -17.67 -2.34
CA SER A 84 -5.24 -18.18 -3.45
C SER A 84 -4.50 -19.13 -4.39
N MET A 85 -3.18 -18.99 -4.51
CA MET A 85 -2.32 -19.83 -5.34
C MET A 85 -1.96 -21.16 -4.66
N ALA A 86 -2.04 -21.22 -3.34
CA ALA A 86 -1.69 -22.39 -2.52
C ALA A 86 -2.64 -22.50 -1.32
N PRO A 87 -3.93 -22.81 -1.56
CA PRO A 87 -4.95 -22.77 -0.51
C PRO A 87 -4.70 -23.78 0.62
N ASP A 88 -4.05 -24.91 0.32
CA ASP A 88 -3.72 -25.95 1.31
C ASP A 88 -2.51 -25.58 2.19
N ASP A 89 -1.79 -24.51 1.85
CA ASP A 89 -0.60 -24.06 2.57
C ASP A 89 -0.92 -22.99 3.64
N TYR A 90 -2.16 -22.48 3.68
CA TYR A 90 -2.61 -21.51 4.68
C TYR A 90 -3.92 -21.94 5.33
N GLN A 91 -3.97 -21.84 6.66
CA GLN A 91 -5.19 -22.06 7.43
C GLN A 91 -5.71 -20.70 7.93
N PRO A 92 -6.97 -20.34 7.66
CA PRO A 92 -7.55 -19.10 8.17
C PRO A 92 -7.40 -18.96 9.70
N GLY A 93 -6.81 -17.85 10.14
CA GLY A 93 -6.51 -17.61 11.56
C GLY A 93 -5.25 -18.32 12.09
N GLY A 94 -4.55 -19.08 11.25
CA GLY A 94 -3.24 -19.66 11.53
C GLY A 94 -2.07 -18.73 11.17
N PRO A 95 -0.82 -19.20 11.39
CA PRO A 95 0.38 -18.44 11.03
C PRO A 95 0.45 -18.14 9.53
N TRP A 96 0.95 -16.95 9.16
CA TRP A 96 1.00 -16.50 7.77
C TRP A 96 1.97 -17.30 6.90
N LEU A 97 1.69 -17.37 5.59
CA LEU A 97 2.65 -17.90 4.62
C LEU A 97 3.99 -17.16 4.74
N GLY A 98 5.08 -17.91 4.68
CA GLY A 98 6.45 -17.39 4.78
C GLY A 98 6.95 -17.17 6.21
N CYS A 99 6.08 -17.26 7.22
CA CYS A 99 6.50 -17.26 8.62
C CYS A 99 7.13 -18.62 9.00
N PRO A 100 8.19 -18.64 9.84
CA PRO A 100 8.78 -19.88 10.34
C PRO A 100 7.76 -20.83 10.99
N GLU A 101 6.74 -20.28 11.66
CA GLU A 101 5.70 -21.01 12.37
C GLU A 101 4.71 -21.71 11.42
N ASN A 102 4.46 -21.14 10.24
CA ASN A 102 3.69 -21.81 9.19
C ASN A 102 4.55 -22.88 8.50
N GLY A 103 5.83 -22.56 8.25
CA GLY A 103 6.78 -23.44 7.59
C GLY A 103 6.59 -23.57 6.08
N LYS A 104 5.52 -23.00 5.51
CA LYS A 104 5.28 -22.95 4.06
C LYS A 104 5.19 -21.52 3.55
N ALA A 105 5.80 -21.29 2.39
CA ALA A 105 5.74 -20.01 1.69
C ALA A 105 4.60 -19.97 0.65
N GLY A 106 4.05 -21.12 0.24
CA GLY A 106 2.96 -21.19 -0.74
C GLY A 106 3.22 -20.37 -1.99
N GLY A 107 2.22 -19.59 -2.42
CA GLY A 107 2.32 -18.71 -3.58
C GLY A 107 3.37 -17.59 -3.45
N LEU A 108 3.89 -17.29 -2.24
CA LEU A 108 4.95 -16.30 -2.07
C LEU A 108 6.24 -16.74 -2.76
N THR A 109 6.51 -18.03 -2.88
CA THR A 109 7.70 -18.52 -3.62
C THR A 109 7.68 -18.13 -5.09
N THR A 110 6.49 -17.95 -5.66
CA THR A 110 6.32 -17.52 -7.05
C THR A 110 6.30 -16.00 -7.15
N LEU A 111 5.52 -15.34 -6.29
CA LEU A 111 5.33 -13.89 -6.31
C LEU A 111 6.57 -13.13 -5.83
N LEU A 112 7.32 -13.72 -4.90
CA LEU A 112 8.53 -13.20 -4.28
C LEU A 112 9.65 -14.26 -4.40
N PRO A 113 10.29 -14.43 -5.57
CA PRO A 113 11.21 -15.55 -5.83
C PRO A 113 12.39 -15.65 -4.86
N ASP A 114 12.83 -14.53 -4.30
CA ASP A 114 13.87 -14.47 -3.26
C ASP A 114 13.33 -14.03 -1.89
N GLY A 115 12.02 -14.06 -1.74
CA GLY A 115 11.29 -13.68 -0.54
C GLY A 115 10.97 -12.19 -0.43
N VAL A 116 11.55 -11.31 -1.26
CA VAL A 116 11.31 -9.86 -1.18
C VAL A 116 10.94 -9.24 -2.50
N HIS A 117 11.65 -9.59 -3.58
CA HIS A 117 11.46 -8.93 -4.85
C HIS A 117 10.20 -9.46 -5.54
N MET A 118 9.28 -8.56 -5.83
CA MET A 118 8.12 -8.87 -6.65
C MET A 118 8.55 -9.27 -8.06
N ASN A 119 8.05 -10.40 -8.55
CA ASN A 119 8.11 -10.72 -9.97
C ASN A 119 7.03 -9.92 -10.74
N GLY A 120 6.98 -10.08 -12.07
CA GLY A 120 5.98 -9.40 -12.91
C GLY A 120 4.53 -9.67 -12.51
N ASP A 121 4.22 -10.90 -12.06
CA ASP A 121 2.88 -11.27 -11.62
C ASP A 121 2.50 -10.60 -10.29
N ALA A 122 3.45 -10.49 -9.36
CA ALA A 122 3.26 -9.80 -8.09
C ALA A 122 3.05 -8.29 -8.31
N TYR A 123 3.82 -7.67 -9.20
CA TYR A 123 3.57 -6.27 -9.61
C TYR A 123 2.20 -6.09 -10.26
N ARG A 124 1.75 -7.05 -11.08
CA ARG A 124 0.43 -7.01 -11.69
C ARG A 124 -0.68 -7.13 -10.65
N VAL A 125 -0.55 -8.06 -9.71
CA VAL A 125 -1.50 -8.25 -8.59
C VAL A 125 -1.56 -6.99 -7.74
N PHE A 126 -0.40 -6.42 -7.41
CA PHE A 126 -0.30 -5.15 -6.71
C PHE A 126 -1.05 -4.05 -7.50
N PHE A 127 -0.77 -3.89 -8.79
CA PHE A 127 -1.41 -2.90 -9.65
C PHE A 127 -2.93 -3.11 -9.78
N ASP A 128 -3.38 -4.33 -10.04
CA ASP A 128 -4.80 -4.68 -10.19
C ASP A 128 -5.55 -4.59 -8.87
N THR A 129 -4.86 -4.71 -7.73
CA THR A 129 -5.49 -4.48 -6.42
C THR A 129 -5.61 -2.99 -6.13
N ILE A 130 -4.59 -2.17 -6.44
CA ILE A 130 -4.69 -0.73 -6.21
C ILE A 130 -5.65 -0.05 -7.20
N ARG A 131 -5.65 -0.45 -8.47
CA ARG A 131 -6.36 0.23 -9.56
C ARG A 131 -7.86 0.43 -9.29
N PRO A 132 -8.63 -0.54 -8.76
CA PRO A 132 -10.04 -0.34 -8.41
C PRO A 132 -10.24 0.62 -7.24
N HIS A 133 -9.27 0.79 -6.35
CA HIS A 133 -9.35 1.70 -5.20
C HIS A 133 -8.79 3.10 -5.53
N VAL A 134 -8.02 3.19 -6.61
CA VAL A 134 -7.45 4.41 -7.18
C VAL A 134 -8.33 4.80 -8.37
N GLY A 135 -9.43 5.52 -8.15
CA GLY A 135 -10.35 5.81 -9.27
C GLY A 135 -11.82 5.80 -8.93
N LYS A 136 -12.30 4.76 -8.24
CA LYS A 136 -13.75 4.56 -8.06
C LYS A 136 -14.42 5.62 -7.21
N GLU A 137 -13.70 6.20 -6.25
CA GLU A 137 -14.16 7.38 -5.50
C GLU A 137 -14.15 8.67 -6.35
N TRP A 138 -13.79 8.58 -7.64
CA TRP A 138 -13.61 9.67 -8.59
C TRP A 138 -14.62 9.62 -9.74
N GLU A 139 -15.30 8.48 -9.98
CA GLU A 139 -16.29 8.32 -11.06
C GLU A 139 -17.46 9.30 -10.96
N ASP A 140 -17.88 9.64 -9.74
CA ASP A 140 -19.00 10.53 -9.46
C ASP A 140 -18.60 11.96 -9.06
N LEU A 141 -17.30 12.27 -9.04
CA LEU A 141 -16.84 13.62 -8.69
C LEU A 141 -16.82 14.53 -9.92
N PRO A 142 -17.17 15.83 -9.78
CA PRO A 142 -17.07 16.77 -10.89
C PRO A 142 -15.62 16.82 -11.37
N HIS A 143 -15.41 16.34 -12.59
CA HIS A 143 -14.14 16.46 -13.30
C HIS A 143 -14.24 17.65 -14.26
N GLU A 144 -13.31 18.60 -14.13
CA GLU A 144 -13.09 19.57 -15.22
C GLU A 144 -12.32 18.86 -16.34
N GLU A 145 -12.80 18.99 -17.58
CA GLU A 145 -12.09 18.48 -18.76
C GLU A 145 -10.66 19.01 -18.78
N GLY A 146 -9.68 18.10 -18.83
CA GLY A 146 -8.25 18.45 -18.83
C GLY A 146 -7.58 18.49 -17.44
N TRP A 147 -8.33 18.36 -16.33
CA TRP A 147 -7.78 18.24 -14.99
C TRP A 147 -7.67 16.79 -14.53
N VAL A 148 -6.46 16.37 -14.16
CA VAL A 148 -6.15 14.98 -13.71
C VAL A 148 -6.36 14.80 -12.21
N TYR A 149 -6.45 15.89 -11.44
CA TYR A 149 -6.60 15.85 -9.98
C TYR A 149 -8.03 16.22 -9.54
N PRO A 150 -8.48 15.73 -8.38
CA PRO A 150 -9.77 16.15 -7.82
C PRO A 150 -9.82 17.65 -7.53
N GLY A 151 -11.03 18.23 -7.57
CA GLY A 151 -11.31 19.61 -7.16
C GLY A 151 -10.83 19.93 -5.73
N TRP A 152 -10.65 21.21 -5.43
CA TRP A 152 -10.17 21.68 -4.11
C TRP A 152 -11.21 21.45 -3.01
N GLU A 153 -12.48 21.29 -3.40
CA GLU A 153 -13.63 20.98 -2.55
C GLU A 153 -13.58 19.54 -1.98
N VAL A 154 -12.79 18.67 -2.62
CA VAL A 154 -12.61 17.26 -2.22
C VAL A 154 -11.41 17.15 -1.30
N VAL A 155 -11.58 17.65 -0.08
CA VAL A 155 -10.74 17.28 1.07
C VAL A 155 -11.44 16.10 1.76
N ASN A 156 -10.69 15.13 2.29
CA ASN A 156 -11.17 13.83 2.80
C ASN A 156 -12.48 13.82 3.63
N GLU A 157 -13.02 12.65 3.97
CA GLU A 157 -14.22 12.52 4.81
C GLU A 157 -14.16 13.29 6.14
N VAL A 158 -12.97 13.41 6.75
CA VAL A 158 -12.74 14.14 8.00
C VAL A 158 -13.01 15.64 7.82
N HIS A 159 -12.65 16.22 6.68
CA HIS A 159 -12.91 17.63 6.38
C HIS A 159 -14.35 17.87 5.88
N ARG A 160 -14.99 16.89 5.22
CA ARG A 160 -16.42 16.99 4.84
C ARG A 160 -17.35 17.16 6.05
N GLN A 161 -17.07 16.48 7.16
CA GLN A 161 -17.86 16.62 8.40
C GLN A 161 -17.63 17.95 9.11
N ALA A 162 -16.44 18.54 9.00
CA ALA A 162 -16.17 19.86 9.56
C ALA A 162 -16.92 20.97 8.80
N ALA A 163 -16.97 20.90 7.46
CA ALA A 163 -17.65 21.89 6.62
C ALA A 163 -19.18 21.89 6.83
N TYR A 164 -19.79 20.73 7.04
CA TYR A 164 -21.23 20.59 7.30
C TYR A 164 -21.67 21.13 8.67
N ASN A 165 -20.77 21.17 9.65
CA ASN A 165 -21.08 21.65 11.01
C ASN A 165 -20.85 23.17 11.17
N SER A 166 -20.46 23.85 10.09
CA SER A 166 -20.18 25.30 10.06
C SER A 166 -21.13 26.11 9.17
N SER A 167 -22.17 25.47 8.62
CA SER A 167 -23.24 26.07 7.82
C SER A 167 -24.59 26.03 8.53
#